data_AF-A0A7J9K2Y1-F1
#
_entry.id   AF-A0A7J9K2Y1-F1
#
_cell.length_a   1.000
_cell.length_b   1.000
_cell.length_c   1.000
_cell.angle_alpha   90.00
_cell.angle_beta   90.00
_cell.angle_gamma   90.00
#
_symmetry.space_group_name_H-M   'P 1'
#
loop_
_entity.id
_entity.type
_entity.pdbx_description
1 polymer ?
#
loop_
_entity_poly.entity_id
_entity_poly.type
_entity_poly.pdbx_seq_one_letter_code
_entity_poly.pdbx_strand_id
1 'polypeptide(L)'
;WGRNQNGQLGLGSTEDSLVPQKIQAFQGISIKMVAAGAEHTAAVSEEGALYGWGWGRYGNLGLGDRNDRLVPEKVSTLNGEKMNMVACGWRHTISVSDTGRLYTYGWSKYGQLGHGDFEDHLVPHKVESLADSFIK
;
A
#
# COMPACT_ATOMS: atom_id res chain seq x y z
N TRP A 1 -8.78 -8.10 11.80
CA TRP A 1 -10.19 -8.25 12.21
C TRP A 1 -10.90 -6.91 12.05
N GLY A 2 -12.20 -6.86 12.27
CA GLY A 2 -13.05 -5.68 12.03
C GLY A 2 -13.85 -5.82 10.73
N ARG A 3 -14.16 -4.67 10.12
CA ARG A 3 -14.89 -4.57 8.85
C ARG A 3 -14.06 -5.10 7.68
N ASN A 4 -14.68 -5.86 6.79
CA ASN A 4 -14.03 -6.52 5.66
C ASN A 4 -14.81 -6.42 4.34
N GLN A 5 -15.79 -5.53 4.24
CA GLN A 5 -16.68 -5.45 3.07
C GLN A 5 -15.96 -5.26 1.72
N ASN A 6 -14.69 -4.84 1.72
CA ASN A 6 -13.86 -4.71 0.52
C ASN A 6 -12.61 -5.60 0.54
N GLY A 7 -12.55 -6.59 1.44
CA GLY A 7 -11.41 -7.50 1.56
C GLY A 7 -10.20 -6.93 2.31
N GLN A 8 -10.33 -5.78 2.99
CA GLN A 8 -9.21 -5.11 3.70
C GLN A 8 -8.58 -5.94 4.83
N LEU A 9 -9.24 -7.03 5.28
CA LEU A 9 -8.64 -7.98 6.21
C LEU A 9 -7.66 -8.97 5.56
N GLY A 10 -7.68 -9.12 4.23
CA GLY A 10 -6.75 -9.99 3.50
C GLY A 10 -7.03 -11.49 3.65
N LEU A 11 -8.26 -11.87 4.01
CA LEU A 11 -8.64 -13.24 4.33
C LEU A 11 -9.20 -14.05 3.15
N GLY A 12 -9.23 -13.47 1.94
CA GLY A 12 -9.84 -14.11 0.76
C GLY A 12 -11.38 -14.09 0.76
N SER A 13 -11.98 -13.28 1.64
CA SER A 13 -13.43 -13.09 1.75
C SER A 13 -13.75 -11.61 2.00
N THR A 14 -15.05 -11.27 1.96
CA THR A 14 -15.59 -9.95 2.33
C THR A 14 -16.34 -9.97 3.66
N GLU A 15 -16.20 -11.05 4.43
CA GLU A 15 -16.91 -11.25 5.70
C GLU A 15 -16.19 -10.54 6.84
N ASP A 16 -16.94 -9.79 7.64
CA ASP A 16 -16.43 -9.12 8.83
C ASP A 16 -15.94 -10.17 9.85
N SER A 17 -14.92 -9.80 10.63
CA SER A 17 -14.39 -10.68 11.68
C SER A 17 -14.38 -9.97 13.02
N LEU A 18 -15.09 -10.51 14.01
CA LEU A 18 -15.11 -9.95 15.37
C LEU A 18 -13.86 -10.33 16.18
N VAL A 19 -13.07 -11.30 15.71
CA VAL A 19 -11.85 -11.77 16.37
C VAL A 19 -10.64 -11.71 15.43
N PRO A 20 -9.41 -11.60 15.97
CA PRO A 20 -8.19 -11.72 15.18
C PRO A 20 -8.14 -13.01 14.36
N GLN A 21 -7.79 -12.91 13.08
CA GLN A 21 -7.58 -14.04 12.19
C GLN A 21 -6.23 -13.88 11.50
N LYS A 22 -5.54 -15.01 11.31
CA LYS A 22 -4.24 -15.05 10.64
C LYS A 22 -4.44 -14.95 9.12
N ILE A 23 -3.70 -14.03 8.49
CA ILE A 23 -3.62 -13.92 7.03
C ILE A 23 -2.68 -15.02 6.51
N GLN A 24 -3.23 -16.07 5.91
CA GLN A 24 -2.43 -17.22 5.44
C GLN A 24 -1.49 -16.86 4.29
N ALA A 25 -1.82 -15.83 3.50
CA ALA A 25 -0.96 -15.34 2.41
C ALA A 25 0.44 -14.88 2.85
N PHE A 26 0.63 -14.58 4.15
CA PHE A 26 1.93 -14.23 4.72
C PHE A 26 2.64 -15.40 5.41
N GLN A 27 2.17 -16.63 5.25
CA GLN A 27 2.89 -17.78 5.78
C GLN A 27 4.29 -17.88 5.16
N GLY A 28 5.33 -17.84 6.00
CA GLY A 28 6.72 -17.84 5.57
C GLY A 28 7.26 -16.47 5.17
N ILE A 29 6.47 -15.40 5.31
CA ILE A 29 6.88 -14.01 5.03
C ILE A 29 6.86 -13.23 6.35
N SER A 30 8.02 -12.73 6.78
CA SER A 30 8.11 -11.86 7.95
C SER A 30 7.66 -10.44 7.59
N ILE A 31 6.58 -9.97 8.22
CA ILE A 31 6.04 -8.62 8.02
C ILE A 31 6.61 -7.68 9.08
N LYS A 32 7.23 -6.60 8.62
CA LYS A 32 7.85 -5.56 9.43
C LYS A 32 6.86 -4.47 9.84
N MET A 33 6.03 -4.03 8.88
CA MET A 33 5.12 -2.90 9.06
C MET A 33 3.80 -3.13 8.32
N VAL A 34 2.71 -2.63 8.90
CA VAL A 34 1.37 -2.61 8.30
C VAL A 34 0.78 -1.22 8.47
N ALA A 35 0.10 -0.72 7.43
CA ALA A 35 -0.67 0.51 7.47
C ALA A 35 -2.09 0.25 6.95
N ALA A 36 -3.09 0.78 7.67
CA ALA A 36 -4.49 0.69 7.27
C ALA A 36 -4.97 2.04 6.76
N GLY A 37 -5.51 2.05 5.53
CA GLY A 37 -6.33 3.15 5.03
C GLY A 37 -7.79 2.97 5.43
N ALA A 38 -8.72 3.66 4.76
CA ALA A 38 -10.14 3.51 5.11
C ALA A 38 -10.72 2.15 4.69
N GLU A 39 -10.35 1.67 3.51
CA GLU A 39 -10.87 0.41 2.95
C GLU A 39 -9.78 -0.41 2.26
N HIS A 40 -8.50 -0.08 2.49
CA HIS A 40 -7.35 -0.83 2.00
C HIS A 40 -6.30 -0.97 3.09
N THR A 41 -5.39 -1.90 2.88
CA THR A 41 -4.27 -2.16 3.78
C THR A 41 -3.02 -2.34 2.95
N ALA A 42 -1.89 -1.85 3.46
CA ALA A 42 -0.58 -2.09 2.89
C ALA A 42 0.36 -2.66 3.94
N ALA A 43 1.36 -3.41 3.50
CA ALA A 43 2.38 -3.97 4.39
C ALA A 43 3.75 -4.00 3.73
N VAL A 44 4.79 -3.96 4.56
CA VAL A 44 6.19 -4.10 4.15
C VAL A 44 6.78 -5.30 4.87
N SER A 45 7.42 -6.21 4.13
CA SER A 45 8.16 -7.33 4.71
C SER A 45 9.54 -6.91 5.20
N GLU A 46 10.18 -7.74 6.04
CA GLU A 46 11.58 -7.55 6.47
C GLU A 46 12.56 -7.54 5.29
N GLU A 47 12.21 -8.22 4.19
CA GLU A 47 13.01 -8.21 2.95
C GLU A 47 12.79 -6.96 2.08
N GLY A 48 11.88 -6.07 2.51
CA GLY A 48 11.54 -4.82 1.83
C GLY A 48 10.50 -4.95 0.72
N ALA A 49 9.76 -6.06 0.66
CA ALA A 49 8.66 -6.20 -0.30
C ALA A 49 7.41 -5.46 0.18
N LEU A 50 6.83 -4.65 -0.71
CA LEU A 50 5.57 -3.94 -0.49
C LEU A 50 4.39 -4.78 -0.95
N TYR A 51 3.33 -4.81 -0.16
CA TYR A 51 2.08 -5.50 -0.44
C TYR A 51 0.90 -4.55 -0.30
N GLY A 52 -0.14 -4.73 -1.13
CA GLY A 52 -1.39 -3.99 -1.06
C GLY A 52 -2.59 -4.91 -1.21
N TRP A 53 -3.66 -4.67 -0.43
CA TRP A 53 -4.96 -5.33 -0.59
C TRP A 53 -6.13 -4.52 -0.04
N GLY A 54 -7.35 -5.00 -0.29
CA GLY A 54 -8.60 -4.32 -0.01
C GLY A 54 -9.15 -3.61 -1.25
N TRP A 55 -9.83 -2.48 -1.02
CA TRP A 55 -10.41 -1.65 -2.07
C TRP A 55 -9.34 -0.93 -2.89
N GLY A 56 -9.40 -0.99 -4.23
CA GLY A 56 -8.30 -0.55 -5.09
C GLY A 56 -8.66 0.44 -6.21
N ARG A 57 -9.87 1.01 -6.24
CA ARG A 57 -10.36 1.73 -7.44
C ARG A 57 -9.62 3.01 -7.81
N TYR A 58 -8.86 3.59 -6.89
CA TYR A 58 -7.99 4.75 -7.19
C TYR A 58 -6.52 4.36 -7.38
N GLY A 59 -6.20 3.07 -7.43
CA GLY A 59 -4.82 2.60 -7.55
C GLY A 59 -4.04 2.61 -6.24
N ASN A 60 -4.71 2.83 -5.10
CA ASN A 60 -4.13 2.92 -3.76
C ASN A 60 -3.51 1.60 -3.24
N LEU A 61 -3.62 0.50 -4.01
CA LEU A 61 -2.92 -0.76 -3.77
C LEU A 61 -1.54 -0.81 -4.45
N GLY A 62 -1.28 0.04 -5.45
CA GLY A 62 0.00 0.12 -6.14
C GLY A 62 0.24 -0.97 -7.19
N LEU A 63 -0.80 -1.72 -7.56
CA LEU A 63 -0.71 -2.91 -8.44
C LEU A 63 -0.84 -2.59 -9.93
N GLY A 64 -0.96 -1.32 -10.31
CA GLY A 64 -1.11 -0.89 -11.70
C GLY A 64 -2.51 -1.04 -12.29
N ASP A 65 -3.50 -1.41 -11.47
CA ASP A 65 -4.90 -1.49 -11.87
C ASP A 65 -5.85 -0.87 -10.83
N ARG A 66 -7.16 -0.94 -11.10
CA ARG A 66 -8.24 -0.42 -10.27
C ARG A 66 -9.11 -1.53 -9.67
N ASN A 67 -8.56 -2.73 -9.50
CA ASN A 67 -9.29 -3.88 -9.01
C ASN A 67 -9.07 -4.07 -7.50
N ASP A 68 -10.10 -4.54 -6.81
CA ASP A 68 -10.03 -4.86 -5.39
C ASP A 68 -9.27 -6.19 -5.20
N ARG A 69 -8.57 -6.36 -4.09
CA ARG A 69 -7.85 -7.60 -3.75
C ARG A 69 -8.29 -8.11 -2.39
N LEU A 70 -8.76 -9.35 -2.34
CA LEU A 70 -9.21 -9.97 -1.09
C LEU A 70 -8.07 -10.60 -0.29
N VAL A 71 -6.88 -10.70 -0.87
CA VAL A 71 -5.64 -11.19 -0.26
C VAL A 71 -4.49 -10.24 -0.57
N PRO A 72 -3.46 -10.15 0.31
CA PRO A 72 -2.25 -9.40 0.01
C PRO A 72 -1.61 -9.79 -1.32
N GLU A 73 -1.35 -8.80 -2.17
CA GLU A 73 -0.61 -8.98 -3.43
C GLU A 73 0.65 -8.12 -3.41
N LYS A 74 1.76 -8.67 -3.93
CA LYS A 74 3.06 -8.00 -3.95
C LYS A 74 3.10 -6.95 -5.06
N VAL A 75 3.50 -5.73 -4.72
CA VAL A 75 3.75 -4.66 -5.68
C VAL A 75 5.07 -4.91 -6.41
N SER A 76 5.03 -5.08 -7.73
CA SER A 76 6.18 -5.49 -8.55
C SER A 76 6.91 -4.33 -9.24
N THR A 77 6.33 -3.13 -9.26
CA THR A 77 6.79 -1.98 -10.06
C THR A 77 7.88 -1.13 -9.39
N LEU A 78 8.52 -1.65 -8.34
CA LEU A 78 9.52 -0.91 -7.54
C LEU A 78 10.94 -0.99 -8.09
N ASN A 79 11.18 -1.66 -9.24
CA ASN A 79 12.47 -1.70 -9.95
C ASN A 79 13.70 -2.04 -9.07
N GLY A 80 13.52 -2.89 -8.06
CA GLY A 80 14.59 -3.32 -7.15
C GLY A 80 14.72 -2.48 -5.87
N GLU A 81 13.95 -1.40 -5.72
CA GLU A 81 13.85 -0.66 -4.46
C GLU A 81 13.21 -1.51 -3.36
N LYS A 82 13.81 -1.45 -2.17
CA LYS A 82 13.29 -2.10 -0.97
C LYS A 82 12.58 -1.08 -0.12
N MET A 83 11.33 -1.36 0.24
CA MET A 83 10.57 -0.47 1.12
C MET A 83 10.95 -0.71 2.58
N ASN A 84 11.01 0.37 3.35
CA ASN A 84 11.28 0.36 4.78
C ASN A 84 10.04 0.78 5.60
N MET A 85 9.26 1.73 5.07
CA MET A 85 8.09 2.28 5.75
C MET A 85 6.88 2.37 4.81
N VAL A 86 5.68 2.28 5.38
CA VAL A 86 4.42 2.50 4.67
C VAL A 86 3.41 3.21 5.57
N ALA A 87 2.64 4.13 4.98
CA ALA A 87 1.52 4.82 5.60
C ALA A 87 0.36 4.92 4.61
N CYS A 88 -0.87 4.87 5.12
CA CYS A 88 -2.07 4.98 4.29
C CYS A 88 -2.92 6.17 4.73
N GLY A 89 -3.35 6.98 3.77
CA GLY A 89 -4.41 7.95 3.96
C GLY A 89 -5.78 7.34 3.63
N TRP A 90 -6.77 8.20 3.34
CA TRP A 90 -8.11 7.73 2.99
C TRP A 90 -8.10 6.83 1.73
N ARG A 91 -7.51 7.35 0.65
CA ARG A 91 -7.50 6.72 -0.69
C ARG A 91 -6.14 6.81 -1.38
N HIS A 92 -5.07 7.01 -0.62
CA HIS A 92 -3.71 7.05 -1.12
C HIS A 92 -2.78 6.31 -0.14
N THR A 93 -1.61 5.94 -0.65
CA THR A 93 -0.58 5.24 0.10
C THR A 93 0.76 5.92 -0.15
N ILE A 94 1.56 5.96 0.91
CA ILE A 94 2.89 6.54 0.93
C ILE A 94 3.85 5.44 1.39
N SER A 95 4.96 5.25 0.70
CA SER A 95 6.02 4.34 1.11
C SER A 95 7.39 4.99 1.00
N VAL A 96 8.29 4.61 1.89
CA VAL A 96 9.68 5.10 1.90
C VAL A 96 10.61 3.93 1.70
N SER A 97 11.55 4.04 0.76
CA SER A 97 12.59 3.02 0.55
C SER A 97 13.60 2.98 1.69
N ASP A 98 14.42 1.93 1.75
CA ASP A 98 15.59 1.85 2.64
C ASP A 98 16.66 2.91 2.31
N THR A 99 16.67 3.41 1.08
CA THR A 99 17.48 4.55 0.63
C THR A 99 16.87 5.91 1.00
N GLY A 100 15.72 5.94 1.68
CA GLY A 100 15.05 7.17 2.13
C GLY A 100 14.25 7.90 1.05
N ARG A 101 14.01 7.27 -0.11
CA ARG A 101 13.23 7.86 -1.22
C ARG A 101 11.74 7.69 -0.96
N LEU A 102 10.97 8.74 -1.20
CA LEU A 102 9.52 8.78 -1.00
C LEU A 102 8.77 8.38 -2.28
N TYR A 103 7.79 7.50 -2.13
CA TYR A 103 6.87 7.10 -3.18
C TYR A 103 5.42 7.29 -2.73
N THR A 104 4.59 7.75 -3.64
CA THR A 104 3.16 8.04 -3.40
C THR A 104 2.33 7.47 -4.54
N TYR A 105 1.15 6.96 -4.20
CA TYR A 105 0.22 6.38 -5.17
C TYR A 105 -1.21 6.35 -4.63
N GLY A 106 -2.19 6.24 -5.53
CA GLY A 106 -3.61 6.29 -5.23
C GLY A 106 -4.29 7.55 -5.77
N TRP A 107 -5.31 8.00 -5.03
CA TRP A 107 -6.14 9.14 -5.42
C TRP A 107 -5.42 10.48 -5.22
N SER A 108 -5.51 11.41 -6.18
CA SER A 108 -4.82 12.71 -6.14
C SER A 108 -5.71 13.94 -6.41
N LYS A 109 -7.04 13.84 -6.24
CA LYS A 109 -7.96 14.98 -6.51
C LYS A 109 -7.58 16.30 -5.82
N TYR A 110 -6.88 16.26 -4.69
CA TYR A 110 -6.43 17.43 -3.93
C TYR A 110 -4.90 17.59 -3.89
N GLY A 111 -4.16 16.88 -4.75
CA GLY A 111 -2.71 16.96 -4.85
C GLY A 111 -1.95 16.23 -3.73
N GLN A 112 -2.62 15.36 -2.98
CA GLN A 112 -2.04 14.64 -1.84
C GLN A 112 -0.87 13.70 -2.19
N LEU A 113 -0.65 13.40 -3.48
CA LEU A 113 0.52 12.64 -3.92
C LEU A 113 1.77 13.52 -4.11
N GLY A 114 1.63 14.85 -4.19
CA GLY A 114 2.78 15.75 -4.21
C GLY A 114 3.59 15.76 -5.52
N HIS A 115 3.00 15.31 -6.64
CA HIS A 115 3.66 15.29 -7.95
C HIS A 115 3.53 16.59 -8.75
N GLY A 116 2.85 17.61 -8.20
CA GLY A 116 2.62 18.89 -8.89
C GLY A 116 1.41 18.90 -9.82
N ASP A 117 0.58 17.85 -9.76
CA ASP A 117 -0.67 17.71 -10.51
C ASP A 117 -1.77 17.07 -9.62
N PHE A 118 -2.89 16.70 -10.25
CA PHE A 118 -4.03 16.05 -9.61
C PHE A 118 -4.29 14.63 -10.15
N GLU A 119 -3.31 14.03 -10.81
CA GLU A 119 -3.46 12.73 -11.47
C GLU A 119 -3.34 11.58 -10.48
N ASP A 120 -4.22 10.58 -10.63
CA ASP A 120 -4.15 9.35 -9.83
C ASP A 120 -2.97 8.49 -10.31
N HIS A 121 -2.13 8.02 -9.40
CA HIS A 121 -1.04 7.08 -9.73
C HIS A 121 -1.41 5.66 -9.31
N LEU A 122 -1.44 4.74 -10.27
CA LEU A 122 -1.83 3.33 -10.03
C LEU A 122 -0.69 2.45 -9.51
N VAL A 123 0.53 2.97 -9.54
CA VAL A 123 1.77 2.33 -9.10
C VAL A 123 2.54 3.32 -8.23
N PRO A 124 3.38 2.86 -7.28
CA PRO A 124 4.25 3.76 -6.53
C PRO A 124 5.06 4.66 -7.46
N HIS A 125 4.85 5.97 -7.33
CA HIS A 125 5.56 6.97 -8.12
C HIS A 125 6.46 7.80 -7.21
N LYS A 126 7.71 8.01 -7.63
CA LYS A 126 8.70 8.72 -6.82
C LYS A 126 8.34 10.20 -6.73
N VAL A 127 8.41 10.77 -5.54
CA VAL A 127 8.20 12.20 -5.32
C VAL A 127 9.50 12.94 -5.64
N GLU A 128 9.67 13.37 -6.90
CA GLU A 128 10.94 13.95 -7.37
C GLU A 128 11.32 15.26 -6.67
N SER A 129 10.35 16.04 -6.19
CA SER A 129 10.59 17.26 -5.41
C SER A 129 11.32 17.00 -4.08
N LEU A 130 11.35 15.74 -3.62
CA LEU A 130 12.04 15.30 -2.41
C LEU A 130 13.19 14.33 -2.70
N ALA A 131 13.67 14.23 -3.95
CA ALA A 131 14.71 13.28 -4.33
C ALA A 131 16.03 13.46 -3.52
N ASP A 132 16.33 14.69 -3.12
CA ASP A 132 17.52 15.04 -2.32
C ASP A 132 17.23 15.16 -0.81
N SER A 133 15.99 14.88 -0.40
CA SER A 133 15.55 14.91 1.00
C SER A 133 15.36 13.48 1.50
N PHE A 134 16.05 13.12 2.58
CA PHE A 134 16.02 11.77 3.12
C PHE A 134 15.14 11.70 4.37
N ILE A 135 14.12 10.86 4.32
CA ILE A 135 13.32 10.50 5.51
C ILE A 135 13.92 9.21 6.08
N LYS A 136 14.46 9.27 7.30
CA LYS A 136 15.05 8.13 8.02
C LYS A 136 14.10 7.59 9.09
#